data_AF-A0A660LXM0-F1
#
_entry.id   AF-A0A660LXM0-F1
#
_cell.length_a   1.000
_cell.length_b   1.000
_cell.length_c   1.000
_cell.angle_alpha   90.00
_cell.angle_beta   90.00
_cell.angle_gamma   90.00
#
_symmetry.space_group_name_H-M   'P 1'
#
loop_
_entity.id
_entity.type
_entity.pdbx_description
1 polymer ?
#
loop_
_entity_poly.entity_id
_entity_poly.type
_entity_poly.pdbx_seq_one_letter_code
_entity_poly.pdbx_strand_id
1 'polypeptide(L)'
;MALLTEQNTIKEMVNIGYGLKASVVRVGQLVFLTVGGTTALPTNLASLSERMPDKFCPASFFGWVNLKLTARNSGKLSGTAIIRFSPDGRMDCVANSGHNEWYGTECWFTDKPAS
;
A
#
# COMPACT_ATOMS: atom_id res chain seq x y z
N MET A 1 16.58 -20.94 16.36
CA MET A 1 16.69 -20.10 15.15
C MET A 1 15.69 -20.67 14.15
N ALA A 2 14.55 -20.00 13.96
CA ALA A 2 13.50 -20.50 13.08
C ALA A 2 13.92 -20.27 11.62
N LEU A 3 13.92 -21.31 10.78
CA LEU A 3 14.12 -21.16 9.35
C LEU A 3 12.93 -20.38 8.76
N LEU A 4 13.23 -19.36 7.96
CA LEU A 4 12.27 -18.73 7.07
C LEU A 4 11.88 -19.75 5.98
N THR A 5 10.86 -20.56 6.24
CA THR A 5 10.25 -21.43 5.23
C THR A 5 9.16 -20.65 4.49
N GLU A 6 8.97 -20.91 3.18
CA GLU A 6 7.91 -20.31 2.35
C GLU A 6 6.51 -20.43 2.97
N GLN A 7 6.28 -21.44 3.82
CA GLN A 7 5.02 -21.67 4.56
C GLN A 7 4.56 -20.52 5.46
N ASN A 8 5.44 -19.59 5.86
CA ASN A 8 5.08 -18.41 6.68
C ASN A 8 4.94 -17.12 5.84
N THR A 9 4.89 -17.25 4.52
CA THR A 9 4.78 -16.13 3.59
C THR A 9 3.38 -16.09 2.97
N ILE A 10 2.68 -14.97 3.13
CA ILE A 10 1.40 -14.72 2.45
C ILE A 10 1.67 -13.73 1.33
N LYS A 11 1.24 -14.05 0.11
CA LYS A 11 1.39 -13.16 -1.05
C LYS A 11 0.06 -12.96 -1.74
N GLU A 12 -0.38 -11.72 -1.86
CA GLU A 12 -1.67 -11.37 -2.44
C GLU A 12 -1.62 -10.07 -3.25
N MET A 13 -2.52 -9.95 -4.22
CA MET A 13 -2.79 -8.69 -4.90
C MET A 13 -3.94 -7.99 -4.20
N VAL A 14 -3.72 -6.77 -3.73
CA VAL A 14 -4.71 -5.98 -3.00
C VAL A 14 -5.08 -4.74 -3.81
N ASN A 15 -6.37 -4.43 -3.90
CA ASN A 15 -6.84 -3.17 -4.46
C ASN A 15 -6.58 -2.05 -3.44
N ILE A 16 -5.88 -1.00 -3.86
CA ILE A 16 -5.52 0.14 -3.00
C ILE A 16 -6.14 1.46 -3.49
N GLY A 17 -7.32 1.35 -4.11
CA GLY A 17 -8.13 2.46 -4.60
C GLY A 17 -7.90 2.83 -6.06
N TYR A 18 -8.91 3.44 -6.68
CA TYR A 18 -8.86 3.98 -8.05
C TYR A 18 -8.34 2.98 -9.10
N GLY A 19 -8.67 1.69 -8.93
CA GLY A 19 -8.23 0.62 -9.83
C GLY A 19 -6.75 0.22 -9.70
N LEU A 20 -5.99 0.84 -8.79
CA LEU A 20 -4.60 0.50 -8.53
C LEU A 20 -4.50 -0.77 -7.68
N LYS A 21 -3.63 -1.69 -8.08
CA LYS A 21 -3.37 -2.95 -7.37
C LYS A 21 -1.93 -2.99 -6.87
N ALA A 22 -1.75 -3.45 -5.64
CA ALA A 22 -0.44 -3.66 -5.05
C ALA A 22 -0.19 -5.14 -4.79
N SER A 23 1.05 -5.58 -5.04
CA SER A 23 1.54 -6.88 -4.56
C SER A 23 1.94 -6.71 -3.10
N VAL A 24 1.29 -7.44 -2.22
CA VAL A 24 1.56 -7.44 -0.78
C VAL A 24 2.14 -8.79 -0.39
N VAL A 25 3.29 -8.76 0.28
CA VAL A 25 3.98 -9.94 0.81
C VAL A 25 4.12 -9.76 2.31
N ARG A 26 3.56 -10.68 3.08
CA ARG A 26 3.74 -10.74 4.54
C ARG A 26 4.66 -11.88 4.90
N VAL A 27 5.69 -11.59 5.70
CA VAL A 27 6.62 -12.57 6.27
C VAL A 27 6.59 -12.40 7.79
N GLY A 28 5.92 -13.33 8.48
CA GLY A 28 5.70 -13.20 9.93
C GLY A 28 4.90 -11.93 10.27
N GLN A 29 5.53 -10.99 10.97
CA GLN A 29 4.93 -9.69 11.34
C GLN A 29 5.35 -8.54 10.43
N LEU A 30 6.17 -8.76 9.41
CA LEU A 30 6.59 -7.71 8.48
C LEU A 30 5.81 -7.83 7.17
N VAL A 31 5.22 -6.72 6.73
CA VAL A 31 4.48 -6.59 5.48
C VAL A 31 5.29 -5.73 4.53
N PHE A 32 5.43 -6.19 3.28
CA PHE A 32 6.03 -5.49 2.17
C PHE A 32 4.96 -5.24 1.12
N LEU A 33 4.86 -4.00 0.66
CA LEU A 33 3.94 -3.61 -0.41
C LEU A 33 4.74 -3.05 -1.57
N THR A 34 4.40 -3.46 -2.79
CA THR A 34 4.92 -2.88 -4.03
C THR A 34 3.76 -2.60 -4.97
N VAL A 35 3.76 -1.40 -5.55
CA VAL A 35 2.76 -0.97 -6.51
C VAL A 35 3.42 -0.38 -7.76
N GLY A 36 2.84 -0.72 -8.90
CA GLY A 36 3.07 -0.08 -10.19
C GLY A 36 1.77 -0.09 -10.99
N GLY A 37 1.37 1.04 -11.55
CA GLY A 37 0.19 1.09 -12.41
C GLY A 37 -0.22 2.48 -12.86
N THR A 38 -1.04 2.53 -13.90
CA THR A 38 -1.52 3.77 -14.51
C THR A 38 -2.93 4.06 -14.03
N THR A 39 -3.13 5.20 -13.37
CA THR A 39 -4.48 5.63 -12.94
C THR A 39 -4.53 7.14 -12.66
N ALA A 40 -5.75 7.66 -12.53
CA ALA A 40 -6.02 8.99 -12.02
C ALA A 40 -6.23 8.94 -10.50
N LEU A 41 -5.35 9.62 -9.75
CA LEU A 41 -5.49 9.79 -8.31
C LEU A 41 -6.12 11.15 -7.97
N PRO A 42 -6.84 11.26 -6.84
CA PRO A 42 -7.51 12.48 -6.43
C PRO A 42 -6.49 13.53 -6.00
N THR A 43 -6.68 14.78 -6.42
CA THR A 43 -5.82 15.90 -6.01
C THR A 43 -6.24 16.58 -4.72
N ASN A 44 -7.40 16.19 -4.19
CA ASN A 44 -7.86 16.51 -2.84
C ASN A 44 -7.78 15.25 -1.99
N LEU A 45 -7.71 15.41 -0.67
CA LEU A 45 -7.77 14.28 0.24
C LEU A 45 -9.10 13.53 0.06
N ALA A 46 -9.02 12.25 -0.27
CA ALA A 46 -10.17 11.38 -0.41
C ALA A 46 -9.98 10.12 0.44
N SER A 47 -11.04 9.71 1.14
CA SER A 47 -11.11 8.38 1.74
C SER A 47 -11.55 7.38 0.68
N LEU A 48 -10.86 6.25 0.61
CA LEU A 48 -11.13 5.17 -0.33
C LEU A 48 -12.26 4.28 0.17
N SER A 49 -13.05 3.73 -0.76
CA SER A 49 -14.08 2.75 -0.43
C SER A 49 -13.47 1.37 -0.17
N GLU A 50 -12.37 1.04 -0.86
CA GLU A 50 -11.57 -0.14 -0.57
C GLU A 50 -10.92 -0.04 0.80
N ARG A 51 -10.75 -1.21 1.43
CA ARG A 51 -10.02 -1.35 2.69
C ARG A 51 -8.82 -2.28 2.51
N MET A 52 -7.75 -2.00 3.25
CA MET A 52 -6.65 -2.95 3.39
C MET A 52 -7.17 -4.21 4.09
N PRO A 53 -6.90 -5.43 3.60
CA PRO A 53 -7.28 -6.65 4.28
C PRO A 53 -6.65 -6.71 5.68
N ASP A 54 -7.42 -7.15 6.67
CA ASP A 54 -7.03 -7.09 8.08
C ASP A 54 -5.66 -7.70 8.37
N LYS A 55 -5.33 -8.85 7.76
CA LYS A 55 -4.02 -9.51 7.93
C LYS A 55 -2.81 -8.71 7.42
N PHE A 56 -3.03 -7.64 6.67
CA PHE A 56 -1.98 -6.74 6.20
C PHE A 56 -2.06 -5.37 6.86
N CYS A 57 -3.07 -5.07 7.67
CA CYS A 57 -3.19 -3.79 8.33
C CYS A 57 -1.96 -3.52 9.24
N PRO A 58 -1.50 -2.26 9.33
CA PRO A 58 -0.46 -1.87 10.27
C PRO A 58 -0.78 -2.27 11.71
N ALA A 59 0.26 -2.51 12.51
CA ALA A 59 0.06 -2.82 13.92
C ALA A 59 -0.62 -1.64 14.65
N SER A 60 -1.43 -1.96 15.64
CA SER A 60 -2.35 -1.01 16.29
C SER A 60 -1.66 0.14 17.02
N PHE A 61 -0.39 -0.06 17.40
CA PHE A 61 0.44 0.98 18.04
C PHE A 61 1.09 1.94 17.02
N PHE A 62 1.09 1.60 15.73
CA PHE A 62 1.35 2.57 14.68
C PHE A 62 0.07 3.36 14.40
N GLY A 63 0.23 4.64 14.06
CA GLY A 63 -0.84 5.42 13.45
C GLY A 63 -1.04 5.01 11.99
N TRP A 64 -1.13 6.00 11.12
CA TRP A 64 -1.16 5.77 9.68
C TRP A 64 0.23 5.41 9.14
N VAL A 65 0.29 4.37 8.29
CA VAL A 65 1.46 4.09 7.45
C VAL A 65 1.26 4.80 6.11
N ASN A 66 2.28 5.53 5.64
CA ASN A 66 2.21 6.32 4.43
C ASN A 66 2.99 5.64 3.30
N LEU A 67 2.29 5.07 2.32
CA LEU A 67 2.91 4.70 1.04
C LEU A 67 3.08 5.94 0.18
N LYS A 68 4.33 6.33 -0.07
CA LYS A 68 4.66 7.40 -1.02
C LYS A 68 4.72 6.83 -2.44
N LEU A 69 3.98 7.43 -3.34
CA LEU A 69 4.02 7.16 -4.77
C LEU A 69 4.78 8.26 -5.50
N THR A 70 5.54 7.84 -6.51
CA THR A 70 6.19 8.72 -7.47
C THR A 70 5.60 8.46 -8.84
N ALA A 71 5.11 9.51 -9.50
CA ALA A 71 4.67 9.43 -10.88
C ALA A 71 5.86 9.60 -11.83
N ARG A 72 5.99 8.70 -12.80
CA ARG A 72 6.99 8.82 -13.87
C ARG A 72 6.36 8.56 -15.23
N ASN A 73 6.19 9.60 -16.04
CA ASN A 73 5.69 9.43 -17.41
C ASN A 73 6.85 9.60 -18.39
N SER A 74 7.07 8.61 -19.26
CA SER A 74 8.18 8.63 -20.24
C SER A 74 9.54 8.92 -19.59
N GLY A 75 9.78 8.34 -18.41
CA GLY A 75 11.03 8.48 -17.65
C GLY A 75 11.18 9.77 -16.83
N LYS A 76 10.29 10.75 -16.98
CA LYS A 76 10.34 12.04 -16.26
C LYS A 76 9.45 12.02 -15.03
N LEU A 77 9.89 12.68 -13.96
CA LEU A 77 9.05 12.90 -12.78
C LEU A 77 7.83 13.74 -13.16
N SER A 78 6.63 13.25 -12.87
CA SER A 78 5.36 13.91 -13.22
C SER A 78 4.48 14.21 -12.01
N GLY A 79 4.86 13.72 -10.82
CA GLY A 79 4.12 14.00 -9.60
C GLY A 79 4.47 13.08 -8.43
N THR A 80 3.78 13.31 -7.33
CA THR A 80 3.86 12.52 -6.10
C THR A 80 2.47 12.34 -5.51
N ALA A 81 2.23 11.20 -4.90
CA ALA A 81 1.02 10.93 -4.15
C ALA A 81 1.35 10.22 -2.84
N ILE A 82 0.39 10.22 -1.92
CA ILE A 82 0.42 9.40 -0.71
C ILE A 82 -0.87 8.59 -0.68
N ILE A 83 -0.73 7.29 -0.44
CA ILE A 83 -1.83 6.45 0.04
C ILE A 83 -1.48 6.08 1.47
N ARG A 84 -2.42 6.28 2.40
CA ARG A 84 -2.22 6.02 3.82
C ARG A 84 -3.07 4.85 4.23
N PHE A 85 -2.52 3.95 5.06
CA PHE A 85 -3.22 2.79 5.61
C PHE A 85 -3.33 2.94 7.12
N SER A 86 -4.53 2.83 7.67
CA SER A 86 -4.74 2.83 9.11
C SER A 86 -4.76 1.41 9.69
N PRO A 87 -4.59 1.24 11.01
CA PRO A 87 -4.63 -0.09 11.65
C PRO A 87 -5.98 -0.82 11.59
N ASP A 88 -7.06 -0.11 11.29
CA ASP A 88 -8.39 -0.67 11.03
C ASP A 88 -8.63 -0.95 9.54
N GLY A 89 -7.67 -0.65 8.66
CA GLY A 89 -7.72 -0.93 7.23
C GLY A 89 -8.39 0.15 6.38
N ARG A 90 -8.81 1.29 6.96
CA ARG A 90 -9.20 2.45 6.16
C ARG A 90 -8.00 2.94 5.35
N MET A 91 -8.28 3.44 4.15
CA MET A 91 -7.28 4.03 3.29
C MET A 91 -7.68 5.44 2.86
N ASP A 92 -6.70 6.34 2.85
CA ASP A 92 -6.85 7.69 2.32
C ASP A 92 -5.84 7.92 1.20
N CYS A 93 -6.20 8.73 0.19
CA CYS A 93 -5.32 9.08 -0.91
C CYS A 93 -5.33 10.59 -1.17
N VAL A 94 -4.16 11.12 -1.52
CA VAL A 94 -4.01 12.45 -2.12
C VAL A 94 -2.80 12.47 -3.04
N ALA A 95 -2.95 13.11 -4.19
CA ALA A 95 -1.88 13.33 -5.16
C ALA A 95 -1.72 14.83 -5.44
N ASN A 96 -0.55 15.26 -5.91
CA ASN A 96 -0.36 16.62 -6.42
C ASN A 96 -0.61 16.72 -7.94
N SER A 97 -0.93 15.61 -8.59
CA SER A 97 -1.23 15.50 -10.02
C SER A 97 -2.16 14.31 -10.25
N GLY A 98 -3.01 14.38 -11.28
CA GLY A 98 -4.06 13.40 -11.53
C GLY A 98 -3.58 12.10 -12.20
N HIS A 99 -3.80 11.98 -13.50
CA HIS A 99 -3.52 10.77 -14.26
C HIS A 99 -2.04 10.59 -14.58
N ASN A 100 -1.42 9.52 -14.06
CA ASN A 100 -0.01 9.18 -14.28
C ASN A 100 0.26 7.68 -14.17
N GLU A 101 1.47 7.27 -14.55
CA GLU A 101 2.09 6.00 -14.15
C GLU A 101 2.71 6.14 -12.75
N TRP A 102 2.12 5.47 -11.76
CA TRP A 102 2.49 5.56 -10.36
C TRP A 102 3.29 4.35 -9.89
N TYR A 103 4.34 4.61 -9.11
CA TYR A 103 5.20 3.58 -8.54
C TYR A 103 5.48 3.86 -7.07
N GLY A 104 5.56 2.80 -6.25
CA GLY A 104 5.93 2.92 -4.85
C GLY A 104 6.15 1.58 -4.17
N THR A 105 6.89 1.63 -3.08
CA THR A 105 7.13 0.50 -2.19
C THR A 105 7.02 0.99 -0.76
N GLU A 106 6.51 0.15 0.14
CA GLU A 106 6.46 0.47 1.57
C GLU A 106 6.60 -0.81 2.39
N CYS A 107 7.02 -0.69 3.65
CA CYS A 107 6.98 -1.81 4.57
C CYS A 107 6.57 -1.38 5.97
N TRP A 108 5.90 -2.27 6.69
CA TRP A 108 5.44 -1.99 8.06
C TRP A 108 5.27 -3.27 8.85
N PHE A 109 5.26 -3.13 10.18
CA PHE A 109 4.91 -4.25 11.05
C PHE A 109 3.39 -4.37 11.20
N THR A 110 2.91 -5.60 11.32
CA THR A 110 1.52 -5.95 11.63
C THR A 110 1.48 -6.81 12.89
N ASP A 111 0.50 -6.53 13.75
CA ASP A 111 0.14 -7.36 14.92
C ASP A 111 -1.05 -8.28 14.63
N LYS A 112 -1.58 -8.22 13.40
CA LYS A 112 -2.79 -8.92 13.00
C LYS A 112 -2.50 -10.41 12.80
N PRO A 113 -3.45 -11.31 13.07
CA PRO A 113 -3.29 -12.72 12.75
C PRO A 113 -3.06 -12.93 11.24
N ALA A 114 -2.40 -14.03 10.89
CA ALA A 114 -2.07 -14.39 9.51
C ALA A 114 -3.26 -14.97 8.72
N SER A 115 -4.25 -15.51 9.44
CA SER A 115 -5.49 -16.10 8.93
C SER A 115 -6.68 -15.17 9.08
#